data_AF-A0A0C9TBD4-F1
#
_entry.id   AF-A0A0C9TBD4-F1
#
_cell.length_a   1.000
_cell.length_b   1.000
_cell.length_c   1.000
_cell.angle_alpha   90.00
_cell.angle_beta   90.00
_cell.angle_gamma   90.00
#
_symmetry.space_group_name_H-M   'P 1'
#
loop_
_entity.id
_entity.type
_entity.pdbx_description
1 polymer ?
#
loop_
_entity_poly.entity_id
_entity_poly.type
_entity_poly.pdbx_seq_one_letter_code
_entity_poly.pdbx_strand_id
1 'polypeptide(L)' 'MRLIYLPPYSPDFNPIEESFSAIKAWIRANRDYARSELSDDATADPYTMIWEAVYMTVTPTKAEGWYRDCGYLA' A
#
# COMPACT_ATOMS: atom_id res chain seq x y z
N MET A 1 -11.38 -17.38 14.14
CA MET A 1 -11.39 -16.49 12.96
C MET A 1 -12.77 -15.85 12.88
N ARG A 2 -12.88 -14.51 12.89
CA ARG A 2 -14.15 -13.80 12.71
C ARG A 2 -14.11 -13.14 11.34
N LEU A 3 -15.11 -13.41 10.51
CA LEU A 3 -15.27 -12.74 9.23
C LEU A 3 -16.13 -11.48 9.42
N ILE A 4 -15.66 -10.36 8.87
CA ILE A 4 -16.41 -9.10 8.81
C ILE A 4 -16.82 -8.90 7.35
N TYR A 5 -18.12 -8.88 7.09
CA TYR A 5 -18.64 -8.65 5.75
C TYR A 5 -18.79 -7.15 5.51
N LEU A 6 -18.38 -6.71 4.32
CA LEU A 6 -18.58 -5.34 3.86
C LEU A 6 -19.81 -5.26 2.95
N PRO A 7 -20.57 -4.14 2.99
CA PRO A 7 -21.56 -3.88 1.97
C PRO A 7 -20.88 -3.76 0.59
N PRO A 8 -21.60 -4.07 -0.51
CA PRO A 8 -21.06 -3.88 -1.85
C PRO A 8 -20.55 -2.45 -2.09
N TYR A 9 -19.46 -2.32 -2.83
CA TYR A 9 -18.85 -1.03 -3.20
C TYR A 9 -18.55 -0.10 -2.02
N SER A 10 -18.14 -0.66 -0.87
CA SER A 10 -17.75 0.12 0.31
C SER A 10 -16.23 0.08 0.55
N PRO A 11 -15.41 0.67 -0.34
CA PRO A 11 -13.96 0.72 -0.16
C PRO A 11 -13.57 1.51 1.10
N ASP A 12 -14.40 2.46 1.53
CA ASP A 12 -14.19 3.28 2.72
C ASP A 12 -14.15 2.44 4.02
N PHE A 13 -14.69 1.22 3.99
CA PHE A 13 -14.62 0.28 5.12
C PHE A 13 -13.50 -0.76 4.98
N ASN A 14 -12.59 -0.61 4.00
CA ASN A 14 -11.50 -1.54 3.76
C ASN A 14 -10.13 -0.85 3.88
N PRO A 15 -9.41 -1.03 5.01
CA PRO A 15 -8.17 -0.31 5.28
C PRO A 15 -7.03 -0.63 4.29
N ILE A 16 -7.14 -1.71 3.51
CA ILE A 16 -6.15 -2.02 2.48
C ILE A 16 -6.14 -0.97 1.36
N GLU A 17 -7.26 -0.28 1.10
CA GLU A 17 -7.36 0.72 0.04
C GLU A 17 -6.42 1.91 0.30
N GLU A 18 -6.38 2.40 1.54
CA GLU A 18 -5.47 3.47 1.95
C GLU A 18 -4.01 2.99 1.93
N SER A 19 -3.76 1.74 2.32
CA SER A 19 -2.42 1.14 2.24
C SER A 19 -1.90 1.12 0.79
N PHE A 20 -2.73 0.70 -0.17
CA PHE A 20 -2.37 0.72 -1.59
C PHE A 20 -2.23 2.15 -2.11
N SER A 21 -3.04 3.09 -1.64
CA SER A 21 -2.88 4.50 -1.97
C SER A 21 -1.50 5.02 -1.54
N ALA A 22 -1.06 4.70 -0.32
CA ALA A 22 0.24 5.09 0.20
C ALA A 22 1.42 4.46 -0.56
N ILE A 23 1.34 3.16 -0.86
CA ILE A 23 2.35 2.44 -1.66
C ILE A 23 2.47 3.08 -3.05
N LYS A 24 1.33 3.30 -3.73
CA LYS A 24 1.31 3.95 -5.05
C LYS A 24 1.87 5.37 -5.00
N ALA A 25 1.58 6.14 -3.93
CA ALA A 25 2.12 7.48 -3.76
C ALA A 25 3.65 7.47 -3.65
N TRP A 26 4.22 6.51 -2.92
CA TRP A 26 5.67 6.33 -2.84
C TRP A 26 6.29 5.93 -4.18
N ILE A 27 5.68 4.98 -4.91
CA ILE A 27 6.16 4.59 -6.25
C ILE A 27 6.14 5.80 -7.20
N ARG A 28 5.09 6.62 -7.15
CA ARG A 28 4.98 7.84 -7.97
C ARG A 28 6.02 8.90 -7.58
N ALA A 29 6.30 9.05 -6.29
CA ALA A 29 7.35 9.95 -5.81
C ALA A 29 8.75 9.48 -6.22
N ASN A 30 8.96 8.16 -6.31
CA ASN A 30 10.21 7.52 -6.73
C ASN A 30 10.15 7.06 -8.20
N ARG A 31 9.48 7.83 -9.07
CA ARG A 31 9.15 7.43 -10.44
C ARG A 31 10.36 6.93 -11.24
N ASP A 32 11.50 7.60 -11.14
CA ASP A 32 12.66 7.27 -11.98
C ASP A 32 13.32 5.96 -11.52
N TYR A 33 13.36 5.71 -10.21
CA TYR A 33 13.72 4.41 -9.64
C TYR A 33 12.73 3.32 -10.07
N ALA A 34 11.43 3.56 -9.91
CA ALA A 34 10.42 2.59 -10.36
C ALA A 34 10.52 2.28 -11.86
N ARG A 35 10.95 3.25 -12.69
CA ARG A 35 11.14 3.05 -14.13
C ARG A 35 12.40 2.25 -14.45
N SER A 36 13.49 2.40 -13.69
CA SER A 36 14.69 1.57 -13.86
C SER A 36 14.39 0.11 -13.53
N GLU A 37 13.70 -0.13 -12.42
CA GLU A 37 13.40 -1.50 -11.96
C GLU A 37 12.34 -2.21 -12.80
N LEU A 38 11.60 -1.49 -13.64
CA LEU A 38 10.64 -2.05 -14.59
C LEU A 38 11.19 -2.16 -16.03
N SER A 39 12.50 -1.94 -16.21
CA SER A 39 13.16 -2.09 -17.51
C SER A 39 13.56 -3.53 -17.80
N ASP A 40 13.97 -3.82 -19.04
CA ASP A 40 14.53 -5.11 -19.44
C ASP A 40 16.03 -5.27 -19.08
N ASP A 41 16.57 -4.38 -18.23
CA ASP A 41 17.95 -4.48 -17.77
C ASP A 41 18.14 -5.75 -16.91
N ALA A 42 19.27 -6.44 -17.09
CA ALA A 42 19.60 -7.65 -16.35
C ALA A 42 19.74 -7.41 -14.83
N THR A 43 19.97 -6.17 -14.40
CA THR A 43 20.06 -5.81 -12.97
C THR A 43 18.74 -5.32 -12.39
N ALA A 44 17.69 -5.15 -13.19
CA ALA A 44 16.41 -4.65 -12.70
C ALA A 44 15.77 -5.67 -11.73
N ASP A 45 15.35 -5.20 -10.56
CA ASP A 45 14.65 -6.00 -9.55
C ASP A 45 13.36 -5.32 -9.09
N PRO A 46 12.25 -5.50 -9.84
CA PRO A 46 10.98 -4.88 -9.49
C PRO A 46 10.38 -5.43 -8.18
N TYR A 47 10.75 -6.64 -7.76
CA TYR A 47 10.23 -7.22 -6.52
C TYR A 47 10.84 -6.53 -5.30
N THR A 48 12.15 -6.30 -5.31
CA THR A 48 12.82 -5.55 -4.24
C THR A 48 12.27 -4.12 -4.15
N MET A 49 12.06 -3.43 -5.28
CA MET A 49 11.43 -2.11 -5.30
C MET A 49 10.03 -2.10 -4.68
N ILE A 50 9.20 -3.10 -5.00
CA ILE A 50 7.86 -3.23 -4.40
C ILE A 50 7.97 -3.48 -2.89
N TRP A 51 8.91 -4.33 -2.45
CA TRP A 51 9.15 -4.57 -1.02
C TRP A 51 9.55 -3.28 -0.31
N GLU A 52 10.48 -2.51 -0.87
CA GLU A 52 10.86 -1.21 -0.33
C GLU A 52 9.66 -0.26 -0.24
N ALA A 53 8.85 -0.16 -1.30
CA ALA A 53 7.65 0.67 -1.29
C ALA A 53 6.69 0.27 -0.16
N VAL A 54 6.48 -1.03 0.07
CA VAL A 54 5.65 -1.54 1.17
C VAL A 54 6.26 -1.20 2.53
N TYR A 55 7.52 -1.57 2.78
CA TYR A 55 8.16 -1.38 4.09
C TYR A 55 8.35 0.09 4.46
N MET A 56 8.55 0.97 3.47
CA MET A 56 8.70 2.41 3.69
C MET A 56 7.37 3.13 3.91
N THR A 57 6.24 2.54 3.51
CA THR A 57 4.94 3.23 3.56
C THR A 57 3.95 2.63 4.56
N VAL A 58 3.93 1.30 4.71
CA VAL A 58 3.00 0.58 5.57
C VAL A 58 3.61 0.44 6.96
N THR A 59 3.50 1.52 7.75
CA THR A 59 3.98 1.55 9.14
C THR A 59 2.86 1.18 10.11
N PRO A 60 3.17 0.68 11.33
CA PRO A 60 2.15 0.40 12.34
C PRO A 60 1.25 1.61 12.66
N THR A 61 1.83 2.80 12.76
CA THR A 61 1.07 4.04 13.03
C THR A 61 0.09 4.38 11.90
N LYS A 62 0.50 4.21 10.64
CA LYS A 62 -0.40 4.41 9.50
C LYS A 62 -1.48 3.36 9.44
N ALA A 63 -1.13 2.09 9.68
CA ALA A 63 -2.12 1.02 9.75
C ALA A 63 -3.19 1.31 10.81
N GLU A 64 -2.80 1.72 12.01
CA GLU A 64 -3.76 2.14 13.04
C GLU A 64 -4.65 3.30 12.57
N GLY A 65 -4.06 4.32 11.92
CA GLY A 65 -4.79 5.42 11.30
C GLY A 65 -5.85 4.93 10.30
N TRP A 66 -5.48 4.03 9.39
CA TRP A 66 -6.41 3.52 8.37
C TRP A 66 -7.56 2.70 8.97
N TYR A 67 -7.27 1.89 10.01
CA TYR A 67 -8.33 1.18 10.72
C TYR A 67 -9.28 2.14 11.47
N ARG A 68 -8.77 3.27 11.98
CA ARG A 68 -9.57 4.33 12.59
C ARG A 68 -10.42 5.07 11.56
N ASP A 69 -9.85 5.40 10.41
CA ASP A 69 -10.55 6.08 9.31
C ASP A 69 -11.67 5.19 8.73
N CYS A 70 -11.47 3.88 8.68
CA CYS A 70 -12.53 2.90 8.37
C CYS A 70 -13.56 2.66 9.49
N GLY A 71 -13.40 3.27 10.68
CA GLY A 71 -14.32 3.15 11.80
C GLY A 71 -14.17 1.88 12.65
N TYR A 72 -13.05 1.16 12.55
CA TYR A 72 -12.79 -0.04 13.36
C TYR A 72 -12.10 0.24 14.69
N LEU A 73 -11.48 1.41 14.84
CA LEU A 73 -10.81 1.86 16.06
C LEU A 73 -11.41 3.18 16.54
N ALA A 74 -11.58 3.30 17.87
CA ALA A 74 -12.06 4.49 18.55
C ALA A 74 -10.91 5.44 18.88
#